data_AF-A0A7W0KE39-F1
#
_entry.id   AF-A0A7W0KE39-F1
#
_cell.length_a   1.000
_cell.length_b   1.000
_cell.length_c   1.000
_cell.angle_alpha   90.00
_cell.angle_beta   90.00
_cell.angle_gamma   90.00
#
_symmetry.space_group_name_H-M   'P 1'
#
loop_
_entity.id
_entity.type
_entity.pdbx_description
1 polymer ?
#
loop_
_entity_poly.entity_id
_entity_poly.type
_entity_poly.pdbx_seq_one_letter_code
_entity_poly.pdbx_strand_id
1 'polypeptide(L)'
;MPDRPKPFSTEWMNAPASKPERPGRVRRTANQRVVSFFGRFPGERTLTVFVIVLLTMGSFWFASPHGEAQVTTGAGLVAQAPETPQIRFAAPRPTAETEISTESLLVTGGASGQSQAPVVLDLNLQPAPVDEQPTTPGGVLPNNRILSFYGFPDNVEMGILGEYDMDRLLELLREQAAEYEAADPSKPVLLAFEVVASVAQQAPQGDGSWLLDAPSAMLNEYADFTRENGMLLILDVQIGYRTVENDVKGLRPWLVQDHVHLAIDPEFAMEEGQTPGRHIGSVDAVDVQWAQQWLVDLAIDEGVSPKLLIVHQFKESMITDKVSIAPMPGVQLVIDADGWGPPDQKRAAYDFVNNATAIEYAGVKLFYKQDDPMMSAEDIVNLDPSPLFVMYQ
;
A
#
# COMPACT_ATOMS: atom_id res chain seq x y z
N MET A 1 23.14 -5.99 24.01
CA MET A 1 23.55 -6.57 22.72
C MET A 1 24.06 -5.42 21.85
N PRO A 2 25.38 -5.22 21.70
CA PRO A 2 25.90 -4.46 20.56
C PRO A 2 25.80 -5.31 19.28
N ASP A 3 25.91 -4.67 18.11
CA ASP A 3 26.04 -5.26 16.78
C ASP A 3 24.79 -5.98 16.20
N ARG A 4 23.62 -5.32 16.23
CA ARG A 4 22.54 -5.57 15.25
C ARG A 4 22.48 -4.41 14.24
N PRO A 5 22.29 -4.66 12.92
CA PRO A 5 22.20 -3.60 11.92
C PRO A 5 20.99 -2.69 12.14
N LYS A 6 21.05 -1.45 11.64
CA LYS A 6 19.94 -0.48 11.75
C LYS A 6 18.74 -0.95 10.93
N PRO A 7 17.51 -1.00 11.49
CA PRO A 7 16.33 -1.36 10.72
C PRO A 7 16.16 -0.51 9.46
N PHE A 8 15.65 -1.11 8.38
CA PHE A 8 15.54 -0.55 7.02
C PHE A 8 16.85 -0.12 6.34
N SER A 9 18.03 -0.28 6.97
CA SER A 9 19.30 -0.08 6.28
C SER A 9 19.65 -1.25 5.34
N THR A 10 20.53 -1.00 4.37
CA THR A 10 21.05 -2.02 3.44
C THR A 10 21.64 -3.24 4.16
N GLU A 11 22.28 -3.06 5.32
CA GLU A 11 22.82 -4.17 6.13
C GLU A 11 21.72 -5.01 6.81
N TRP A 12 20.58 -4.39 7.13
CA TRP A 12 19.45 -5.07 7.76
C TRP A 12 18.57 -5.80 6.74
N MET A 13 18.28 -5.18 5.60
CA MET A 13 17.52 -5.78 4.50
C MET A 13 18.21 -7.03 3.92
N ASN A 14 19.55 -7.11 4.03
CA ASN A 14 20.35 -8.25 3.57
C ASN A 14 20.78 -9.21 4.70
N ALA A 15 20.26 -9.04 5.93
CA ALA A 15 20.62 -9.90 7.05
C ALA A 15 19.83 -11.24 7.02
N PRO A 16 20.49 -12.40 7.27
CA PRO A 16 19.79 -13.68 7.32
C PRO A 16 18.84 -13.76 8.53
N ALA A 17 17.64 -14.28 8.32
CA ALA A 17 16.57 -14.37 9.32
C ALA A 17 17.04 -14.95 10.67
N SER A 18 16.86 -14.19 11.75
CA SER A 18 17.32 -14.58 13.08
C SER A 18 16.42 -15.61 13.73
N LYS A 19 17.00 -16.68 14.30
CA LYS A 19 16.24 -17.73 15.00
C LYS A 19 15.48 -17.17 16.22
N PRO A 20 14.24 -17.63 16.48
CA PRO A 20 13.43 -17.13 17.60
C PRO A 20 14.04 -17.48 18.96
N GLU A 21 14.22 -16.47 19.81
CA GLU A 21 14.56 -16.66 21.23
C GLU A 21 13.31 -17.05 22.05
N ARG A 22 13.51 -17.82 23.13
CA ARG A 22 12.41 -18.37 23.93
C ARG A 22 11.89 -17.32 24.93
N PRO A 23 10.56 -17.08 25.01
CA PRO A 23 10.02 -16.09 25.94
C PRO A 23 10.25 -16.47 27.41
N GLY A 24 10.71 -15.49 28.20
CA GLY A 24 10.98 -15.65 29.63
C GLY A 24 9.70 -15.63 30.47
N ARG A 25 9.61 -16.50 31.48
CA ARG A 25 8.44 -16.59 32.37
C ARG A 25 8.25 -15.32 33.21
N VAL A 26 7.18 -14.56 32.93
CA VAL A 26 6.66 -13.52 33.83
C VAL A 26 5.68 -14.12 34.85
N ARG A 27 5.80 -13.72 36.11
CA ARG A 27 5.08 -14.29 37.26
C ARG A 27 3.92 -13.38 37.68
N ARG A 28 2.67 -13.75 37.33
CA ARG A 28 1.46 -13.00 37.74
C ARG A 28 1.22 -13.10 39.26
N THR A 29 0.87 -11.98 39.88
CA THR A 29 0.18 -11.91 41.19
C THR A 29 -1.09 -11.09 41.04
N ALA A 30 -2.23 -11.67 41.46
CA ALA A 30 -3.54 -11.05 41.34
C ALA A 30 -3.95 -10.31 42.63
N ASN A 31 -4.85 -9.33 42.50
CA ASN A 31 -5.82 -9.04 43.56
C ASN A 31 -7.08 -8.37 42.97
N GLN A 32 -8.25 -8.87 43.38
CA GLN A 32 -9.56 -8.29 43.07
C GLN A 32 -9.96 -7.27 44.14
N ARG A 33 -10.88 -6.34 43.82
CA ARG A 33 -12.00 -6.00 44.72
C ARG A 33 -13.13 -5.28 43.98
N VAL A 34 -14.36 -5.70 44.31
CA VAL A 34 -15.63 -5.11 43.87
C VAL A 34 -16.25 -4.36 45.04
N VAL A 35 -16.82 -3.18 44.80
CA VAL A 35 -17.84 -2.56 45.68
C VAL A 35 -18.89 -1.89 44.82
N SER A 36 -20.17 -2.10 45.14
CA SER A 36 -21.34 -1.50 44.51
C SER A 36 -22.08 -0.59 45.50
N PHE A 37 -22.83 0.40 45.02
CA PHE A 37 -23.91 1.05 45.80
C PHE A 37 -25.00 1.66 44.89
N PHE A 38 -26.26 1.60 45.34
CA PHE A 38 -27.47 2.04 44.61
C PHE A 38 -27.93 3.46 45.04
N GLY A 39 -28.69 4.19 44.18
CA GLY A 39 -29.43 5.38 44.68
C GLY A 39 -30.22 6.32 43.73
N ARG A 40 -31.37 5.88 43.20
CA ARG A 40 -32.66 6.64 43.12
C ARG A 40 -32.84 7.91 42.22
N PHE A 41 -33.68 7.76 41.17
CA PHE A 41 -34.50 8.80 40.47
C PHE A 41 -35.72 9.28 41.33
N PRO A 42 -36.45 10.41 41.07
CA PRO A 42 -37.11 10.84 39.80
C PRO A 42 -37.05 12.38 39.50
N GLY A 43 -37.65 12.96 38.45
CA GLY A 43 -38.60 12.47 37.43
C GLY A 43 -38.88 13.46 36.26
N GLU A 44 -39.85 13.12 35.42
CA GLU A 44 -40.09 13.63 34.05
C GLU A 44 -40.77 15.01 33.93
N ARG A 45 -40.63 15.68 32.75
CA ARG A 45 -41.74 16.28 31.96
C ARG A 45 -41.44 16.39 30.43
N THR A 46 -42.23 15.67 29.63
CA THR A 46 -42.95 16.11 28.39
C THR A 46 -42.15 16.84 27.28
N LEU A 47 -41.84 16.27 26.10
CA LEU A 47 -42.65 15.72 24.97
C LEU A 47 -43.15 16.77 23.94
N THR A 48 -43.35 16.33 22.67
CA THR A 48 -43.71 17.04 21.40
C THR A 48 -42.54 17.76 20.71
N VAL A 49 -42.24 17.65 19.40
CA VAL A 49 -42.93 17.17 18.17
C VAL A 49 -41.87 16.42 17.29
N PHE A 50 -42.05 15.31 16.55
CA PHE A 50 -43.18 14.45 16.15
C PHE A 50 -43.99 14.80 14.85
N VAL A 51 -43.37 14.73 13.64
CA VAL A 51 -44.08 14.86 12.33
C VAL A 51 -43.68 13.85 11.22
N ILE A 52 -42.41 13.48 10.99
CA ILE A 52 -42.00 12.74 9.77
C ILE A 52 -41.78 11.24 9.99
N VAL A 53 -42.85 10.52 10.35
CA VAL A 53 -42.96 9.03 10.23
C VAL A 53 -44.31 8.68 9.57
N LEU A 54 -44.71 9.48 8.58
CA LEU A 54 -45.95 9.30 7.83
C LEU A 54 -45.68 9.39 6.32
N LEU A 55 -44.87 8.45 5.81
CA LEU A 55 -44.88 8.06 4.39
C LEU A 55 -44.36 6.62 4.15
N THR A 56 -44.61 5.70 5.10
CA THR A 56 -44.54 4.26 4.84
C THR A 56 -45.95 3.73 4.54
N MET A 57 -46.30 3.60 3.26
CA MET A 57 -47.41 2.75 2.80
C MET A 57 -46.99 2.02 1.53
N GLY A 58 -46.92 0.69 1.61
CA GLY A 58 -46.59 -0.15 0.45
C GLY A 58 -46.14 -1.56 0.83
N SER A 59 -47.11 -2.45 1.05
CA SER A 59 -46.98 -3.93 0.98
C SER A 59 -46.48 -4.69 2.23
N PHE A 60 -47.43 -4.96 3.13
CA PHE A 60 -47.42 -6.17 3.97
C PHE A 60 -48.02 -7.35 3.20
N TRP A 61 -47.33 -8.49 3.16
CA TRP A 61 -47.81 -9.88 2.90
C TRP A 61 -46.55 -10.79 3.03
N PHE A 62 -46.50 -11.91 3.76
CA PHE A 62 -47.46 -12.62 4.60
C PHE A 62 -46.70 -13.47 5.66
N ALA A 63 -47.42 -13.95 6.68
CA ALA A 63 -47.11 -15.10 7.55
C ALA A 63 -46.16 -14.93 8.77
N SER A 64 -46.59 -15.59 9.85
CA SER A 64 -45.95 -15.84 11.14
C SER A 64 -46.51 -17.21 11.63
N PRO A 65 -46.10 -17.78 12.77
CA PRO A 65 -44.75 -17.94 13.34
C PRO A 65 -44.47 -19.42 13.75
N HIS A 66 -43.36 -19.64 14.47
CA HIS A 66 -43.06 -20.72 15.45
C HIS A 66 -41.83 -21.59 15.14
N GLY A 67 -40.97 -21.77 16.16
CA GLY A 67 -39.82 -22.67 16.15
C GLY A 67 -38.78 -22.32 17.23
N GLU A 68 -38.98 -22.80 18.47
CA GLU A 68 -37.88 -22.90 19.44
C GLU A 68 -36.98 -24.09 19.09
N ALA A 69 -35.65 -23.97 19.23
CA ALA A 69 -34.84 -24.91 20.05
C ALA A 69 -33.31 -24.70 19.96
N GLN A 70 -32.69 -24.84 21.14
CA GLN A 70 -31.36 -25.41 21.45
C GLN A 70 -30.04 -24.70 21.06
N VAL A 71 -29.29 -24.47 22.15
CA VAL A 71 -27.85 -24.25 22.24
C VAL A 71 -27.09 -25.57 22.06
N THR A 72 -25.96 -25.54 21.37
CA THR A 72 -24.88 -26.53 21.51
C THR A 72 -23.52 -25.84 21.63
N THR A 73 -22.80 -26.14 22.69
CA THR A 73 -21.44 -25.64 22.97
C THR A 73 -20.37 -26.46 22.22
N GLY A 74 -19.37 -25.81 21.64
CA GLY A 74 -18.23 -26.46 20.97
C GLY A 74 -16.92 -25.69 21.16
N ALA A 75 -15.91 -26.37 21.70
CA ALA A 75 -14.59 -25.89 22.10
C ALA A 75 -13.90 -24.82 21.22
N GLY A 76 -13.28 -23.83 21.88
CA GLY A 76 -12.39 -22.88 21.23
C GLY A 76 -10.95 -23.37 21.05
N LEU A 77 -10.28 -22.85 20.03
CA LEU A 77 -8.83 -22.90 19.81
C LEU A 77 -8.33 -21.46 19.83
N VAL A 78 -7.60 -21.07 20.88
CA VAL A 78 -6.96 -19.75 20.97
C VAL A 78 -5.51 -19.92 20.52
N ALA A 79 -5.21 -19.49 19.30
CA ALA A 79 -3.83 -19.32 18.85
C ALA A 79 -3.17 -18.16 19.62
N GLN A 80 -1.88 -18.28 19.92
CA GLN A 80 -1.11 -17.21 20.57
C GLN A 80 -0.33 -16.45 19.51
N ALA A 81 -0.59 -15.15 19.38
CA ALA A 81 0.11 -14.27 18.46
C ALA A 81 1.59 -14.07 18.86
N PRO A 82 2.53 -14.01 17.90
CA PRO A 82 3.92 -13.61 18.16
C PRO A 82 4.00 -12.08 18.35
N GLU A 83 4.89 -11.59 19.22
CA GLU A 83 5.06 -10.15 19.52
C GLU A 83 5.71 -9.35 18.35
N THR A 84 5.53 -8.03 18.32
CA THR A 84 6.09 -7.15 17.27
C THR A 84 7.46 -6.57 17.66
N PRO A 85 8.45 -6.52 16.74
CA PRO A 85 9.72 -5.82 17.00
C PRO A 85 9.50 -4.31 17.10
N GLN A 86 10.16 -3.62 18.05
CA GLN A 86 10.08 -2.15 18.20
C GLN A 86 11.37 -1.40 17.78
N ILE A 87 11.27 -0.24 17.09
CA ILE A 87 12.38 0.50 16.43
C ILE A 87 12.39 2.02 16.77
N ARG A 88 13.59 2.63 16.82
CA ARG A 88 13.80 4.09 16.93
C ARG A 88 14.93 4.59 16.00
N PHE A 89 14.84 5.83 15.51
CA PHE A 89 15.78 6.43 14.53
C PHE A 89 16.73 7.51 15.08
N ALA A 90 17.89 7.68 14.40
CA ALA A 90 18.80 8.85 14.35
C ALA A 90 20.11 8.45 13.61
N ALA A 91 20.94 9.30 12.98
CA ALA A 91 20.85 10.64 12.39
C ALA A 91 22.01 10.76 11.34
N PRO A 92 21.99 11.66 10.34
CA PRO A 92 22.80 11.52 9.11
C PRO A 92 24.23 12.11 9.16
N ARG A 93 25.13 11.63 8.29
CA ARG A 93 26.45 12.21 7.92
C ARG A 93 26.92 11.76 6.51
N PRO A 94 27.86 12.49 5.87
CA PRO A 94 27.78 12.72 4.42
C PRO A 94 28.64 11.80 3.52
N THR A 95 28.39 11.98 2.22
CA THR A 95 28.77 11.23 1.00
C THR A 95 30.25 11.29 0.59
N ALA A 96 30.63 10.39 -0.34
CA ALA A 96 31.92 10.36 -1.05
C ALA A 96 31.70 10.02 -2.55
N GLU A 97 32.65 10.43 -3.39
CA GLU A 97 32.49 10.67 -4.84
C GLU A 97 32.81 9.46 -5.75
N THR A 98 32.37 9.52 -7.02
CA THR A 98 32.49 8.46 -8.05
C THR A 98 33.47 8.84 -9.16
N GLU A 99 34.31 7.89 -9.63
CA GLU A 99 35.11 8.03 -10.87
C GLU A 99 34.56 7.16 -12.02
N ILE A 100 34.74 7.62 -13.26
CA ILE A 100 34.29 6.96 -14.51
C ILE A 100 35.51 6.70 -15.40
N SER A 101 35.56 5.54 -16.06
CA SER A 101 36.55 5.21 -17.09
C SER A 101 35.90 4.88 -18.45
N THR A 102 36.56 5.31 -19.54
CA THR A 102 36.13 5.13 -20.93
C THR A 102 37.18 4.36 -21.72
N GLU A 103 36.77 3.37 -22.52
CA GLU A 103 37.61 2.81 -23.59
C GLU A 103 36.83 2.62 -24.90
N SER A 104 37.58 2.56 -26.00
CA SER A 104 37.14 2.94 -27.35
C SER A 104 37.01 1.77 -28.33
N LEU A 105 36.04 1.89 -29.25
CA LEU A 105 35.80 0.93 -30.34
C LEU A 105 36.83 1.05 -31.48
N LEU A 106 37.31 -0.07 -32.00
CA LEU A 106 38.25 -0.15 -33.13
C LEU A 106 37.61 -0.91 -34.31
N VAL A 107 37.63 -0.31 -35.51
CA VAL A 107 37.03 -0.88 -36.73
C VAL A 107 38.11 -1.16 -37.77
N THR A 108 38.12 -2.37 -38.33
CA THR A 108 38.93 -2.73 -39.50
C THR A 108 38.08 -3.48 -40.52
N GLY A 109 38.01 -2.96 -41.75
CA GLY A 109 37.25 -3.58 -42.84
C GLY A 109 38.07 -4.55 -43.69
N GLY A 110 37.38 -5.43 -44.42
CA GLY A 110 37.95 -6.31 -45.44
C GLY A 110 36.85 -6.75 -46.41
N ALA A 111 37.12 -6.68 -47.72
CA ALA A 111 36.13 -6.96 -48.76
C ALA A 111 36.57 -8.12 -49.67
N SER A 112 35.68 -9.07 -49.90
CA SER A 112 35.69 -9.98 -51.06
C SER A 112 34.27 -10.53 -51.27
N GLY A 113 33.77 -10.46 -52.51
CA GLY A 113 32.36 -10.72 -52.81
C GLY A 113 32.06 -12.19 -53.12
N GLN A 114 30.87 -12.64 -52.72
CA GLN A 114 30.15 -13.76 -53.33
C GLN A 114 28.65 -13.45 -53.45
N SER A 115 27.97 -14.20 -54.31
CA SER A 115 26.60 -13.99 -54.79
C SER A 115 25.57 -13.73 -53.68
N GLN A 116 24.92 -12.57 -53.71
CA GLN A 116 23.76 -12.28 -52.86
C GLN A 116 22.51 -12.98 -53.41
N ALA A 117 22.17 -14.14 -52.82
CA ALA A 117 20.76 -14.44 -52.57
C ALA A 117 20.23 -13.37 -51.60
N PRO A 118 18.92 -13.06 -51.58
CA PRO A 118 18.37 -12.13 -50.61
C PRO A 118 18.60 -12.69 -49.20
N VAL A 119 19.53 -12.07 -48.47
CA VAL A 119 19.63 -12.26 -47.03
C VAL A 119 18.38 -11.63 -46.45
N VAL A 120 17.36 -12.45 -46.21
CA VAL A 120 16.33 -12.11 -45.25
C VAL A 120 17.09 -11.90 -43.94
N LEU A 121 17.20 -10.66 -43.47
CA LEU A 121 17.52 -10.45 -42.07
C LEU A 121 16.34 -11.00 -41.30
N ASP A 122 16.48 -12.24 -40.87
CA ASP A 122 15.67 -12.81 -39.81
C ASP A 122 16.09 -12.07 -38.53
N LEU A 123 15.53 -10.85 -38.39
CA LEU A 123 15.53 -10.07 -37.17
C LEU A 123 14.63 -10.80 -36.19
N ASN A 124 15.10 -11.97 -35.76
CA ASN A 124 14.64 -12.66 -34.59
C ASN A 124 15.06 -11.81 -33.38
N LEU A 125 14.34 -10.71 -33.21
CA LEU A 125 14.29 -9.86 -32.01
C LEU A 125 13.61 -10.69 -30.91
N GLN A 126 14.28 -11.78 -30.53
CA GLN A 126 14.17 -12.33 -29.20
C GLN A 126 14.45 -11.14 -28.27
N PRO A 127 13.53 -10.75 -27.38
CA PRO A 127 13.87 -9.82 -26.32
C PRO A 127 15.13 -10.35 -25.64
N ALA A 128 16.13 -9.50 -25.45
CA ALA A 128 17.25 -9.88 -24.59
C ALA A 128 16.66 -10.34 -23.25
N PRO A 129 17.12 -11.46 -22.66
CA PRO A 129 16.69 -11.81 -21.32
C PRO A 129 16.95 -10.59 -20.43
N VAL A 130 15.89 -10.04 -19.85
CA VAL A 130 15.99 -8.89 -18.96
C VAL A 130 16.80 -9.38 -17.77
N ASP A 131 17.98 -8.80 -17.55
CA ASP A 131 18.81 -9.16 -16.42
C ASP A 131 17.99 -8.93 -15.15
N GLU A 132 17.73 -9.99 -14.37
CA GLU A 132 16.96 -9.95 -13.11
C GLU A 132 17.73 -9.21 -11.98
N GLN A 133 18.68 -8.34 -12.33
CA GLN A 133 19.32 -7.43 -11.40
C GLN A 133 18.30 -6.37 -10.97
N PRO A 134 18.11 -6.14 -9.65
CA PRO A 134 17.27 -5.06 -9.18
C PRO A 134 17.72 -3.73 -9.77
N THR A 135 16.82 -3.10 -10.52
CA THR A 135 16.86 -1.73 -11.04
C THR A 135 17.29 -0.72 -9.98
N THR A 136 16.91 -0.97 -8.73
CA THR A 136 17.19 -0.13 -7.57
C THR A 136 17.90 -0.93 -6.47
N PRO A 137 19.24 -0.92 -6.44
CA PRO A 137 20.02 -1.55 -5.38
C PRO A 137 19.69 -0.98 -4.00
N GLY A 138 19.42 -1.86 -3.03
CA GLY A 138 18.97 -1.46 -1.70
C GLY A 138 17.48 -1.16 -1.59
N GLY A 139 16.70 -1.35 -2.66
CA GLY A 139 15.24 -1.45 -2.57
C GLY A 139 14.78 -2.72 -1.84
N VAL A 140 13.51 -2.75 -1.42
CA VAL A 140 12.89 -3.88 -0.72
C VAL A 140 12.34 -4.95 -1.68
N LEU A 141 11.97 -4.56 -2.90
CA LEU A 141 11.57 -5.46 -3.99
C LEU A 141 12.80 -5.84 -4.85
N PRO A 142 12.83 -6.99 -5.55
CA PRO A 142 11.81 -8.04 -5.60
C PRO A 142 11.94 -9.10 -4.50
N ASN A 143 12.81 -8.89 -3.50
CA ASN A 143 13.18 -9.91 -2.52
C ASN A 143 12.08 -10.21 -1.49
N ASN A 144 11.20 -9.25 -1.24
CA ASN A 144 10.09 -9.36 -0.29
C ASN A 144 8.75 -9.20 -1.02
N ARG A 145 7.65 -9.56 -0.35
CA ARG A 145 6.29 -9.11 -0.69
C ARG A 145 5.86 -8.09 0.36
N ILE A 146 5.23 -7.00 -0.05
CA ILE A 146 4.65 -6.00 0.85
C ILE A 146 3.17 -6.31 1.01
N LEU A 147 2.69 -6.31 2.24
CA LEU A 147 1.28 -6.46 2.57
C LEU A 147 0.81 -5.22 3.34
N SER A 148 -0.16 -4.50 2.77
CA SER A 148 -0.65 -3.22 3.27
C SER A 148 -2.11 -3.26 3.72
N PHE A 149 -2.45 -2.46 4.73
CA PHE A 149 -3.82 -2.05 5.04
C PHE A 149 -4.01 -0.59 4.65
N TYR A 150 -5.07 -0.30 3.87
CA TYR A 150 -5.40 1.01 3.33
C TYR A 150 -6.40 1.77 4.19
N GLY A 151 -6.25 3.10 4.25
CA GLY A 151 -7.39 3.98 4.47
C GLY A 151 -7.10 5.33 5.12
N PHE A 152 -8.17 6.03 5.44
CA PHE A 152 -8.11 7.23 6.28
C PHE A 152 -8.44 6.88 7.74
N PRO A 153 -7.54 7.14 8.70
CA PRO A 153 -7.79 6.86 10.12
C PRO A 153 -9.05 7.55 10.66
N ASP A 154 -9.69 6.91 11.65
CA ASP A 154 -10.97 7.33 12.22
C ASP A 154 -12.18 7.40 11.24
N ASN A 155 -12.06 6.88 10.01
CA ASN A 155 -13.15 6.87 9.02
C ASN A 155 -13.44 5.47 8.45
N VAL A 156 -14.42 4.78 9.04
CA VAL A 156 -14.88 3.42 8.70
C VAL A 156 -15.37 3.22 7.25
N GLU A 157 -15.67 4.31 6.53
CA GLU A 157 -16.09 4.26 5.11
C GLU A 157 -14.89 4.37 4.16
N MET A 158 -13.70 4.69 4.67
CA MET A 158 -12.47 4.92 3.90
C MET A 158 -11.42 3.82 4.08
N GLY A 159 -11.85 2.59 4.38
CA GLY A 159 -10.99 1.42 4.47
C GLY A 159 -10.64 0.99 5.89
N ILE A 160 -10.07 -0.21 6.02
CA ILE A 160 -9.80 -0.88 7.30
C ILE A 160 -9.01 -0.04 8.31
N LEU A 161 -8.10 0.86 7.89
CA LEU A 161 -7.39 1.76 8.83
C LEU A 161 -8.33 2.69 9.63
N GLY A 162 -9.56 2.92 9.17
CA GLY A 162 -10.59 3.65 9.89
C GLY A 162 -11.49 2.78 10.79
N GLU A 163 -11.36 1.46 10.78
CA GLU A 163 -12.24 0.52 11.51
C GLU A 163 -11.70 0.07 12.86
N TYR A 164 -10.38 0.07 13.04
CA TYR A 164 -9.70 -0.46 14.23
C TYR A 164 -8.55 0.43 14.68
N ASP A 165 -8.14 0.30 15.94
CA ASP A 165 -6.90 0.92 16.43
C ASP A 165 -5.64 0.24 15.85
N MET A 166 -4.51 0.96 15.83
CA MET A 166 -3.27 0.50 15.20
C MET A 166 -2.73 -0.82 15.77
N ASP A 167 -2.90 -1.07 17.08
CA ASP A 167 -2.48 -2.33 17.69
C ASP A 167 -3.32 -3.51 17.15
N ARG A 168 -4.64 -3.34 17.03
CA ARG A 168 -5.52 -4.37 16.44
C ARG A 168 -5.34 -4.51 14.93
N LEU A 169 -5.09 -3.42 14.20
CA LEU A 169 -4.74 -3.45 12.78
C LEU A 169 -3.47 -4.26 12.54
N LEU A 170 -2.46 -4.06 13.38
CA LEU A 170 -1.21 -4.80 13.33
C LEU A 170 -1.41 -6.30 13.60
N GLU A 171 -2.20 -6.68 14.61
CA GLU A 171 -2.57 -8.09 14.84
C GLU A 171 -3.22 -8.72 13.61
N LEU A 172 -4.23 -8.06 13.03
CA LEU A 172 -4.94 -8.52 11.83
C LEU A 172 -4.02 -8.64 10.60
N LEU A 173 -3.17 -7.64 10.37
CA LEU A 173 -2.24 -7.62 9.24
C LEU A 173 -1.19 -8.73 9.33
N ARG A 174 -0.84 -9.16 10.56
CA ARG A 174 0.05 -10.30 10.82
C ARG A 174 -0.62 -11.65 10.64
N GLU A 175 -1.90 -11.76 11.00
CA GLU A 175 -2.73 -12.91 10.66
C GLU A 175 -2.80 -13.06 9.13
N GLN A 176 -3.07 -11.97 8.40
CA GLN A 176 -3.10 -11.93 6.94
C GLN A 176 -1.74 -12.23 6.30
N ALA A 177 -0.63 -11.73 6.86
CA ALA A 177 0.73 -11.99 6.38
C ALA A 177 1.12 -13.47 6.46
N ALA A 178 0.70 -14.17 7.52
CA ALA A 178 0.97 -15.60 7.67
C ALA A 178 0.31 -16.45 6.57
N GLU A 179 -0.80 -15.99 5.97
CA GLU A 179 -1.42 -16.65 4.82
C GLU A 179 -0.54 -16.50 3.56
N TYR A 180 0.04 -15.32 3.33
CA TYR A 180 0.95 -15.07 2.20
C TYR A 180 2.29 -15.80 2.35
N GLU A 181 2.88 -15.82 3.55
CA GLU A 181 4.10 -16.59 3.82
C GLU A 181 3.89 -18.11 3.69
N ALA A 182 2.67 -18.60 3.93
CA ALA A 182 2.30 -19.99 3.71
C ALA A 182 2.06 -20.31 2.23
N ALA A 183 1.44 -19.39 1.48
CA ALA A 183 1.17 -19.54 0.05
C ALA A 183 2.45 -19.45 -0.80
N ASP A 184 3.38 -18.57 -0.42
CA ASP A 184 4.67 -18.38 -1.09
C ASP A 184 5.81 -18.17 -0.07
N PRO A 185 6.40 -19.27 0.45
CA PRO A 185 7.52 -19.20 1.40
C PRO A 185 8.82 -18.63 0.81
N SER A 186 8.87 -18.27 -0.48
CA SER A 186 10.06 -17.69 -1.11
C SER A 186 10.13 -16.17 -0.96
N LYS A 187 9.03 -15.52 -0.59
CA LYS A 187 8.91 -14.06 -0.40
C LYS A 187 8.52 -13.74 1.04
N PRO A 188 9.48 -13.36 1.91
CA PRO A 188 9.17 -12.82 3.23
C PRO A 188 8.22 -11.62 3.13
N VAL A 189 7.30 -11.48 4.09
CA VAL A 189 6.31 -10.40 4.05
C VAL A 189 6.77 -9.20 4.89
N LEU A 190 6.82 -8.03 4.25
CA LEU A 190 6.94 -6.72 4.91
C LEU A 190 5.54 -6.15 5.12
N LEU A 191 5.24 -5.75 6.36
CA LEU A 191 3.95 -5.15 6.70
C LEU A 191 3.97 -3.66 6.40
N ALA A 192 2.85 -3.10 5.93
CA ALA A 192 2.68 -1.68 5.68
C ALA A 192 1.32 -1.17 6.17
N PHE A 193 1.25 0.12 6.49
CA PHE A 193 -0.01 0.86 6.48
C PHE A 193 0.06 1.90 5.36
N GLU A 194 -1.02 2.01 4.58
CA GLU A 194 -1.18 3.02 3.55
C GLU A 194 -2.23 4.03 3.99
N VAL A 195 -1.74 5.19 4.46
CA VAL A 195 -2.54 6.25 5.05
C VAL A 195 -2.81 7.30 3.99
N VAL A 196 -4.09 7.57 3.73
CA VAL A 196 -4.50 8.67 2.86
C VAL A 196 -4.13 10.00 3.52
N ALA A 197 -3.08 10.65 3.02
CA ALA A 197 -2.51 11.86 3.59
C ALA A 197 -3.22 13.14 3.11
N SER A 198 -3.88 13.10 1.96
CA SER A 198 -4.83 14.12 1.50
C SER A 198 -6.09 13.44 0.96
N VAL A 199 -7.27 13.78 1.50
CA VAL A 199 -8.56 13.20 1.08
C VAL A 199 -9.31 14.15 0.17
N ALA A 200 -9.64 13.72 -1.04
CA ALA A 200 -10.37 14.54 -1.99
C ALA A 200 -11.87 14.66 -1.63
N GLN A 201 -12.36 15.89 -1.62
CA GLN A 201 -13.68 16.25 -1.12
C GLN A 201 -14.64 16.53 -2.27
N GLN A 202 -15.93 16.18 -2.12
CA GLN A 202 -16.96 16.51 -3.12
C GLN A 202 -17.42 17.98 -3.09
N ALA A 203 -16.82 18.81 -2.23
CA ALA A 203 -17.15 20.21 -2.03
C ALA A 203 -15.90 20.98 -1.55
N PRO A 204 -15.80 22.29 -1.85
CA PRO A 204 -14.70 23.11 -1.36
C PRO A 204 -14.76 23.26 0.17
N GLN A 205 -13.59 23.21 0.79
CA GLN A 205 -13.36 23.35 2.22
C GLN A 205 -13.26 24.83 2.63
N GLY A 206 -13.07 25.11 3.92
CA GLY A 206 -13.05 26.47 4.46
C GLY A 206 -11.92 27.37 3.96
N ASP A 207 -10.86 26.79 3.39
CA ASP A 207 -9.74 27.48 2.75
C ASP A 207 -9.90 27.61 1.22
N GLY A 208 -10.97 27.06 0.64
CA GLY A 208 -11.23 27.01 -0.79
C GLY A 208 -10.55 25.85 -1.53
N SER A 209 -9.75 25.02 -0.85
CA SER A 209 -9.26 23.75 -1.41
C SER A 209 -10.40 22.75 -1.54
N TRP A 210 -10.19 21.66 -2.28
CA TRP A 210 -11.11 20.51 -2.30
C TRP A 210 -10.49 19.29 -1.61
N LEU A 211 -9.65 19.55 -0.60
CA LEU A 211 -8.84 18.55 0.09
C LEU A 211 -9.03 18.67 1.60
N LEU A 212 -9.16 17.54 2.26
CA LEU A 212 -8.97 17.41 3.69
C LEU A 212 -7.60 16.77 3.90
N ASP A 213 -6.59 17.58 4.19
CA ASP A 213 -5.26 17.08 4.55
C ASP A 213 -5.32 16.37 5.91
N ALA A 214 -4.67 15.22 6.02
CA ALA A 214 -4.48 14.53 7.28
C ALA A 214 -3.71 15.44 8.26
N PRO A 215 -4.16 15.60 9.51
CA PRO A 215 -3.43 16.41 10.49
C PRO A 215 -2.01 15.88 10.66
N SER A 216 -1.01 16.77 10.66
CA SER A 216 0.40 16.37 10.78
C SER A 216 0.69 15.53 12.04
N ALA A 217 -0.11 15.69 13.10
CA ALA A 217 -0.04 14.86 14.30
C ALA A 217 -0.44 13.38 14.04
N MET A 218 -1.47 13.14 13.21
CA MET A 218 -1.89 11.80 12.79
C MET A 218 -0.82 11.14 11.91
N LEU A 219 -0.27 11.87 10.94
CA LEU A 219 0.83 11.35 10.11
C LEU A 219 2.10 11.07 10.93
N ASN A 220 2.41 11.89 11.94
CA ASN A 220 3.49 11.62 12.88
C ASN A 220 3.23 10.36 13.72
N GLU A 221 2.00 10.17 14.22
CA GLU A 221 1.61 9.01 15.01
C GLU A 221 1.71 7.71 14.20
N TYR A 222 1.22 7.69 12.95
CA TYR A 222 1.38 6.56 12.05
C TYR A 222 2.84 6.33 11.63
N ALA A 223 3.63 7.39 11.40
CA ALA A 223 5.06 7.26 11.09
C ALA A 223 5.86 6.71 12.28
N ASP A 224 5.53 7.12 13.51
CA ASP A 224 6.15 6.64 14.73
C ASP A 224 5.74 5.20 15.04
N PHE A 225 4.47 4.82 14.84
CA PHE A 225 3.95 3.47 15.06
C PHE A 225 4.49 2.46 14.02
N THR A 226 4.46 2.80 12.73
CA THR A 226 4.95 1.93 11.66
C THR A 226 6.46 1.75 11.76
N ARG A 227 7.20 2.84 12.02
CA ARG A 227 8.61 2.78 12.43
C ARG A 227 8.72 1.76 13.54
N GLU A 228 8.06 2.00 14.67
CA GLU A 228 8.24 1.19 15.87
C GLU A 228 8.05 -0.28 15.49
N ASN A 229 6.92 -0.65 14.91
CA ASN A 229 6.55 -2.04 14.65
C ASN A 229 7.29 -2.75 13.48
N GLY A 230 8.33 -2.15 12.88
CA GLY A 230 9.05 -2.79 11.78
C GLY A 230 8.27 -2.81 10.46
N MET A 231 7.39 -1.84 10.29
CA MET A 231 6.49 -1.69 9.16
C MET A 231 6.93 -0.54 8.27
N LEU A 232 6.47 -0.58 7.02
CA LEU A 232 6.50 0.56 6.12
C LEU A 232 5.30 1.48 6.40
N LEU A 233 5.44 2.77 6.14
CA LEU A 233 4.32 3.69 5.98
C LEU A 233 4.29 4.14 4.53
N ILE A 234 3.15 3.99 3.89
CA ILE A 234 2.90 4.57 2.58
C ILE A 234 1.94 5.74 2.81
N LEU A 235 2.29 6.90 2.29
CA LEU A 235 1.43 8.08 2.31
C LEU A 235 0.78 8.22 0.95
N ASP A 236 -0.52 7.95 0.88
CA ASP A 236 -1.30 8.15 -0.33
C ASP A 236 -1.72 9.61 -0.50
N VAL A 237 -1.79 10.08 -1.75
CA VAL A 237 -2.30 11.42 -2.08
C VAL A 237 -3.46 11.36 -3.08
N GLN A 238 -4.64 11.71 -2.59
CA GLN A 238 -5.76 12.08 -3.45
C GLN A 238 -5.56 13.56 -3.82
N ILE A 239 -5.16 13.81 -5.07
CA ILE A 239 -4.58 15.10 -5.52
C ILE A 239 -5.61 16.25 -5.55
N GLY A 240 -6.89 15.96 -5.77
CA GLY A 240 -7.93 16.97 -5.95
C GLY A 240 -7.58 17.92 -7.10
N TYR A 241 -7.38 19.20 -6.80
CA TYR A 241 -6.96 20.22 -7.77
C TYR A 241 -5.51 20.72 -7.56
N ARG A 242 -4.71 20.01 -6.75
CA ARG A 242 -3.27 20.27 -6.67
C ARG A 242 -2.57 19.66 -7.89
N THR A 243 -1.25 19.80 -7.93
CA THR A 243 -0.39 19.00 -8.82
C THR A 243 0.33 17.95 -7.98
N VAL A 244 0.70 16.83 -8.59
CA VAL A 244 1.56 15.80 -7.95
C VAL A 244 2.78 16.45 -7.28
N GLU A 245 3.43 17.40 -7.97
CA GLU A 245 4.55 18.15 -7.42
C GLU A 245 4.27 18.86 -6.09
N ASN A 246 3.08 19.44 -5.92
CA ASN A 246 2.74 20.19 -4.71
C ASN A 246 2.42 19.27 -3.52
N ASP A 247 1.68 18.17 -3.75
CA ASP A 247 1.36 17.20 -2.69
C ASP A 247 2.60 16.46 -2.22
N VAL A 248 3.40 15.92 -3.16
CA VAL A 248 4.62 15.17 -2.85
C VAL A 248 5.63 16.02 -2.08
N LYS A 249 5.80 17.31 -2.46
CA LYS A 249 6.64 18.25 -1.70
C LYS A 249 6.06 18.56 -0.31
N GLY A 250 4.73 18.61 -0.18
CA GLY A 250 4.04 18.76 1.11
C GLY A 250 4.36 17.62 2.07
N LEU A 251 4.52 16.39 1.55
CA LEU A 251 4.85 15.20 2.33
C LEU A 251 6.33 15.01 2.65
N ARG A 252 7.23 15.88 2.15
CA ARG A 252 8.67 15.82 2.45
C ARG A 252 9.02 15.60 3.94
N PRO A 253 8.35 16.24 4.94
CA PRO A 253 8.67 16.03 6.36
C PRO A 253 8.61 14.58 6.84
N TRP A 254 7.84 13.71 6.15
CA TRP A 254 7.78 12.28 6.44
C TRP A 254 8.61 11.44 5.48
N LEU A 255 8.63 11.77 4.19
CA LEU A 255 9.37 11.03 3.16
C LEU A 255 10.90 11.02 3.40
N VAL A 256 11.44 11.95 4.20
CA VAL A 256 12.84 11.91 4.71
C VAL A 256 13.12 10.82 5.76
N GLN A 257 12.18 9.90 6.03
CA GLN A 257 12.39 8.75 6.93
C GLN A 257 12.49 7.46 6.11
N ASP A 258 13.42 6.56 6.43
CA ASP A 258 13.73 5.37 5.62
C ASP A 258 12.50 4.54 5.24
N HIS A 259 11.61 4.28 6.21
CA HIS A 259 10.43 3.43 6.08
C HIS A 259 9.19 4.11 5.50
N VAL A 260 9.27 5.41 5.17
CA VAL A 260 8.14 6.16 4.59
C VAL A 260 8.29 6.27 3.08
N HIS A 261 7.18 5.96 2.40
CA HIS A 261 7.04 5.87 0.95
C HIS A 261 5.79 6.62 0.48
N LEU A 262 5.58 6.68 -0.84
CA LEU A 262 4.53 7.46 -1.48
C LEU A 262 3.59 6.56 -2.30
N ALA A 263 2.29 6.78 -2.16
CA ALA A 263 1.25 6.33 -3.07
C ALA A 263 0.61 7.54 -3.77
N ILE A 264 0.02 7.33 -4.94
CA ILE A 264 -0.74 8.32 -5.69
C ILE A 264 -2.03 7.67 -6.16
N ASP A 265 -3.18 8.22 -5.76
CA ASP A 265 -4.53 7.87 -6.24
C ASP A 265 -4.94 8.80 -7.42
N PRO A 266 -4.75 8.38 -8.70
CA PRO A 266 -5.00 9.28 -9.84
C PRO A 266 -6.48 9.53 -10.08
N GLU A 267 -7.39 8.68 -9.57
CA GLU A 267 -8.84 8.90 -9.74
C GLU A 267 -9.34 10.21 -9.10
N PHE A 268 -8.55 10.81 -8.20
CA PHE A 268 -8.84 12.08 -7.58
C PHE A 268 -8.09 13.27 -8.18
N ALA A 269 -7.27 13.10 -9.22
CA ALA A 269 -6.61 14.19 -9.93
C ALA A 269 -7.57 14.89 -10.92
N MET A 270 -8.14 16.02 -10.50
CA MET A 270 -9.23 16.73 -11.18
C MET A 270 -8.76 17.87 -12.09
N GLU A 271 -9.31 17.92 -13.30
CA GLU A 271 -9.28 19.12 -14.15
C GLU A 271 -10.33 20.16 -13.70
N GLU A 272 -10.18 21.41 -14.16
CA GLU A 272 -11.14 22.50 -13.90
C GLU A 272 -12.59 22.10 -14.28
N GLY A 273 -13.50 22.17 -13.31
CA GLY A 273 -14.91 21.86 -13.49
C GLY A 273 -15.28 20.38 -13.26
N GLN A 274 -14.31 19.50 -13.04
CA GLN A 274 -14.57 18.14 -12.57
C GLN A 274 -14.96 18.15 -11.06
N THR A 275 -15.15 16.99 -10.45
CA THR A 275 -15.53 16.88 -9.02
C THR A 275 -15.10 15.52 -8.48
N PRO A 276 -14.30 15.46 -7.40
CA PRO A 276 -13.88 14.20 -6.79
C PRO A 276 -15.04 13.27 -6.47
N GLY A 277 -14.86 11.96 -6.68
CA GLY A 277 -15.89 10.94 -6.45
C GLY A 277 -17.13 11.04 -7.36
N ARG A 278 -17.13 11.93 -8.36
CA ARG A 278 -18.15 11.98 -9.45
C ARG A 278 -17.54 11.79 -10.83
N HIS A 279 -16.33 12.31 -11.00
CA HIS A 279 -15.49 12.11 -12.17
C HIS A 279 -14.30 11.26 -11.74
N ILE A 280 -13.74 10.49 -12.68
CA ILE A 280 -12.47 9.81 -12.48
C ILE A 280 -11.40 10.70 -13.09
N GLY A 281 -10.44 11.08 -12.27
CA GLY A 281 -9.28 11.87 -12.63
C GLY A 281 -8.21 11.10 -13.39
N SER A 282 -7.10 11.80 -13.63
CA SER A 282 -5.93 11.26 -14.32
C SER A 282 -4.65 12.00 -13.94
N VAL A 283 -3.56 11.26 -13.81
CA VAL A 283 -2.20 11.81 -13.90
C VAL A 283 -1.58 11.43 -15.24
N ASP A 284 -0.55 12.15 -15.68
CA ASP A 284 0.21 11.77 -16.86
C ASP A 284 1.50 10.99 -16.49
N ALA A 285 2.04 10.24 -17.44
CA ALA A 285 3.35 9.61 -17.32
C ALA A 285 4.46 10.61 -16.95
N VAL A 286 4.36 11.90 -17.33
CA VAL A 286 5.33 12.92 -16.89
C VAL A 286 5.22 13.24 -15.40
N ASP A 287 4.02 13.14 -14.80
CA ASP A 287 3.83 13.36 -13.36
C ASP A 287 4.40 12.19 -12.55
N VAL A 288 4.20 10.96 -13.03
CA VAL A 288 4.77 9.74 -12.41
C VAL A 288 6.29 9.77 -12.50
N GLN A 289 6.86 10.09 -13.67
CA GLN A 289 8.32 10.22 -13.84
C GLN A 289 8.91 11.38 -13.01
N TRP A 290 8.18 12.48 -12.86
CA TRP A 290 8.56 13.56 -11.96
C TRP A 290 8.62 13.07 -10.51
N ALA A 291 7.62 12.32 -10.05
CA ALA A 291 7.58 11.77 -8.70
C ALA A 291 8.70 10.73 -8.47
N GLN A 292 8.97 9.87 -9.46
CA GLN A 292 10.12 8.96 -9.46
C GLN A 292 11.44 9.74 -9.25
N GLN A 293 11.73 10.73 -10.09
CA GLN A 293 12.98 11.50 -10.00
C GLN A 293 13.07 12.28 -8.68
N TRP A 294 11.98 12.88 -8.22
CA TRP A 294 11.97 13.64 -6.97
C TRP A 294 12.24 12.74 -5.75
N LEU A 295 11.73 11.50 -5.75
CA LEU A 295 12.03 10.51 -4.71
C LEU A 295 13.48 10.00 -4.76
N VAL A 296 14.06 9.85 -5.97
CA VAL A 296 15.50 9.54 -6.14
C VAL A 296 16.35 10.67 -5.56
N ASP A 297 16.08 11.92 -5.95
CA ASP A 297 16.81 13.09 -5.47
C ASP A 297 16.69 13.23 -3.94
N LEU A 298 15.49 13.04 -3.38
CA LEU A 298 15.26 13.05 -1.94
C LEU A 298 16.07 11.97 -1.21
N ALA A 299 16.12 10.75 -1.74
CA ALA A 299 16.86 9.65 -1.14
C ALA A 299 18.37 9.93 -1.10
N ILE A 300 18.90 10.51 -2.19
CA ILE A 300 20.31 10.90 -2.32
C ILE A 300 20.66 12.06 -1.38
N ASP A 301 19.85 13.14 -1.39
CA ASP A 301 20.11 14.37 -0.63
C ASP A 301 20.04 14.16 0.89
N GLU A 302 19.09 13.36 1.36
CA GLU A 302 18.90 13.08 2.79
C GLU A 302 19.72 11.87 3.28
N GLY A 303 20.25 11.07 2.35
CA GLY A 303 21.00 9.84 2.64
C GLY A 303 20.14 8.73 3.23
N VAL A 304 18.91 8.59 2.73
CA VAL A 304 17.94 7.56 3.14
C VAL A 304 17.79 6.46 2.09
N SER A 305 17.19 5.35 2.49
CA SER A 305 16.97 4.19 1.63
C SER A 305 16.08 4.53 0.42
N PRO A 306 16.25 3.83 -0.73
CA PRO A 306 15.42 3.99 -1.91
C PRO A 306 13.92 3.91 -1.61
N LYS A 307 13.13 4.67 -2.35
CA LYS A 307 11.69 4.81 -2.09
C LYS A 307 10.86 3.88 -2.97
N LEU A 308 9.72 3.46 -2.45
CA LEU A 308 8.62 2.96 -3.26
C LEU A 308 7.75 4.14 -3.72
N LEU A 309 7.32 4.07 -4.97
CA LEU A 309 6.22 4.85 -5.52
C LEU A 309 5.14 3.86 -5.96
N ILE A 310 3.97 3.92 -5.33
CA ILE A 310 2.78 3.17 -5.73
C ILE A 310 1.88 4.11 -6.54
N VAL A 311 1.30 3.64 -7.64
CA VAL A 311 0.29 4.38 -8.41
C VAL A 311 -0.92 3.47 -8.64
N HIS A 312 -2.07 3.84 -8.10
CA HIS A 312 -3.29 3.03 -8.17
C HIS A 312 -3.97 3.16 -9.53
N GLN A 313 -4.50 2.06 -10.06
CA GLN A 313 -5.20 2.04 -11.33
C GLN A 313 -6.28 0.95 -11.42
N PHE A 314 -7.47 1.36 -11.87
CA PHE A 314 -8.52 0.43 -12.32
C PHE A 314 -9.14 0.82 -13.68
N LYS A 315 -8.70 1.93 -14.29
CA LYS A 315 -9.11 2.40 -15.63
C LYS A 315 -7.92 2.92 -16.43
N GLU A 316 -7.95 2.72 -17.74
CA GLU A 316 -6.92 3.19 -18.68
C GLU A 316 -6.67 4.69 -18.57
N SER A 317 -7.75 5.47 -18.50
CA SER A 317 -7.70 6.93 -18.45
C SER A 317 -7.02 7.51 -17.20
N MET A 318 -6.81 6.72 -16.13
CA MET A 318 -6.22 7.22 -14.88
C MET A 318 -4.73 7.55 -15.01
N ILE A 319 -4.03 6.95 -15.98
CA ILE A 319 -2.62 7.22 -16.25
C ILE A 319 -2.47 7.48 -17.75
N THR A 320 -2.43 8.75 -18.15
CA THR A 320 -2.22 9.12 -19.56
C THR A 320 -0.77 8.90 -19.97
N ASP A 321 -0.57 8.54 -21.24
CA ASP A 321 0.72 8.14 -21.81
C ASP A 321 1.49 7.06 -21.00
N LYS A 322 0.77 6.18 -20.26
CA LYS A 322 1.36 5.14 -19.39
C LYS A 322 2.50 4.37 -20.04
N VAL A 323 2.43 4.10 -21.35
CA VAL A 323 3.46 3.38 -22.14
C VAL A 323 4.85 4.04 -22.14
N SER A 324 4.93 5.33 -21.80
CA SER A 324 6.18 6.09 -21.64
C SER A 324 6.79 5.98 -20.24
N ILE A 325 6.10 5.37 -19.27
CA ILE A 325 6.64 5.12 -17.92
C ILE A 325 7.64 3.96 -17.98
N ALA A 326 8.78 4.13 -17.32
CA ALA A 326 9.85 3.15 -17.25
C ALA A 326 10.42 3.03 -15.82
N PRO A 327 11.05 1.89 -15.46
CA PRO A 327 11.80 1.74 -14.22
C PRO A 327 12.91 2.79 -14.12
N MET A 328 13.10 3.39 -12.95
CA MET A 328 14.09 4.43 -12.71
C MET A 328 15.03 4.04 -11.56
N PRO A 329 16.35 3.88 -11.80
CA PRO A 329 17.29 3.50 -10.75
C PRO A 329 17.29 4.48 -9.56
N GLY A 330 17.07 3.95 -8.36
CA GLY A 330 17.00 4.71 -7.09
C GLY A 330 15.60 4.84 -6.49
N VAL A 331 14.56 4.44 -7.24
CA VAL A 331 13.17 4.35 -6.79
C VAL A 331 12.57 3.04 -7.31
N GLN A 332 11.55 2.50 -6.65
CA GLN A 332 10.86 1.28 -7.05
C GLN A 332 9.41 1.61 -7.39
N LEU A 333 9.03 1.44 -8.65
CA LEU A 333 7.68 1.69 -9.11
C LEU A 333 6.78 0.46 -8.96
N VAL A 334 5.62 0.66 -8.33
CA VAL A 334 4.51 -0.30 -8.30
C VAL A 334 3.34 0.34 -9.03
N ILE A 335 2.74 -0.37 -9.99
CA ILE A 335 1.38 -0.03 -10.45
C ILE A 335 0.42 -1.01 -9.78
N ASP A 336 -0.55 -0.49 -9.05
CA ASP A 336 -1.46 -1.27 -8.22
C ASP A 336 -2.84 -1.43 -8.87
N ALA A 337 -3.33 -2.68 -8.96
CA ALA A 337 -4.63 -2.99 -9.53
C ALA A 337 -5.76 -2.75 -8.50
N ASP A 338 -6.31 -1.54 -8.54
CA ASP A 338 -7.29 -0.96 -7.60
C ASP A 338 -8.75 -1.26 -7.98
N GLY A 339 -8.99 -2.40 -8.64
CA GLY A 339 -10.33 -2.83 -9.10
C GLY A 339 -10.96 -3.84 -8.14
N TRP A 340 -12.25 -3.69 -7.82
CA TRP A 340 -13.02 -4.66 -7.02
C TRP A 340 -13.96 -5.51 -7.89
N GLY A 341 -14.32 -6.70 -7.37
CA GLY A 341 -15.27 -7.60 -7.99
C GLY A 341 -14.97 -9.09 -7.75
N PRO A 342 -15.78 -10.00 -8.34
CA PRO A 342 -15.54 -11.44 -8.27
C PRO A 342 -14.20 -11.81 -8.97
N PRO A 343 -13.62 -12.99 -8.67
CA PRO A 343 -12.26 -13.34 -9.06
C PRO A 343 -11.96 -13.21 -10.56
N ASP A 344 -12.90 -13.53 -11.44
CA ASP A 344 -12.70 -13.42 -12.89
C ASP A 344 -12.57 -11.95 -13.35
N GLN A 345 -13.31 -11.03 -12.73
CA GLN A 345 -13.18 -9.59 -13.00
C GLN A 345 -11.91 -9.03 -12.36
N LYS A 346 -11.55 -9.51 -11.17
CA LYS A 346 -10.31 -9.16 -10.47
C LYS A 346 -9.07 -9.51 -11.30
N ARG A 347 -9.01 -10.74 -11.82
CA ARG A 347 -7.95 -11.21 -12.73
C ARG A 347 -7.90 -10.38 -14.02
N ALA A 348 -9.05 -10.14 -14.66
CA ALA A 348 -9.10 -9.32 -15.87
C ALA A 348 -8.65 -7.86 -15.64
N ALA A 349 -8.96 -7.27 -14.49
CA ALA A 349 -8.48 -5.93 -14.10
C ALA A 349 -6.96 -5.94 -13.83
N TYR A 350 -6.46 -6.95 -13.11
CA TYR A 350 -5.04 -7.14 -12.85
C TYR A 350 -4.23 -7.30 -14.14
N ASP A 351 -4.69 -8.17 -15.05
CA ASP A 351 -4.09 -8.39 -16.36
C ASP A 351 -4.08 -7.10 -17.19
N PHE A 352 -5.18 -6.35 -17.18
CA PHE A 352 -5.30 -5.07 -17.87
C PHE A 352 -4.30 -4.02 -17.32
N VAL A 353 -4.16 -3.93 -15.99
CA VAL A 353 -3.24 -3.00 -15.34
C VAL A 353 -1.78 -3.38 -15.60
N ASN A 354 -1.43 -4.67 -15.52
CA ASN A 354 -0.03 -5.10 -15.48
C ASN A 354 0.55 -5.54 -16.84
N ASN A 355 -0.25 -5.95 -17.83
CA ASN A 355 0.28 -6.40 -19.13
C ASN A 355 0.56 -5.29 -20.16
N ALA A 356 0.22 -4.03 -19.86
CA ALA A 356 0.19 -2.95 -20.86
C ALA A 356 1.52 -2.19 -21.06
N THR A 357 2.52 -2.33 -20.19
CA THR A 357 3.75 -1.50 -20.18
C THR A 357 4.88 -2.23 -19.46
N ALA A 358 6.13 -1.78 -19.63
CA ALA A 358 7.30 -2.21 -18.85
C ALA A 358 7.22 -1.71 -17.38
N ILE A 359 6.22 -2.20 -16.65
CA ILE A 359 6.02 -1.94 -15.21
C ILE A 359 7.10 -2.69 -14.43
N GLU A 360 7.70 -2.02 -13.44
CA GLU A 360 8.78 -2.59 -12.64
C GLU A 360 8.28 -3.69 -11.69
N TYR A 361 7.25 -3.38 -10.89
CA TYR A 361 6.58 -4.33 -10.01
C TYR A 361 5.05 -4.17 -10.05
N ALA A 362 4.34 -5.29 -9.90
CA ALA A 362 2.88 -5.32 -9.90
C ALA A 362 2.30 -5.30 -8.48
N GLY A 363 1.21 -4.54 -8.31
CA GLY A 363 0.38 -4.48 -7.11
C GLY A 363 -1.04 -5.00 -7.35
N VAL A 364 -1.70 -5.47 -6.30
CA VAL A 364 -3.16 -5.72 -6.29
C VAL A 364 -3.80 -5.31 -4.97
N LYS A 365 -4.93 -4.61 -5.06
CA LYS A 365 -5.78 -4.26 -3.91
C LYS A 365 -6.97 -5.20 -3.80
N LEU A 366 -7.33 -5.57 -2.58
CA LEU A 366 -8.46 -6.42 -2.21
C LEU A 366 -9.41 -5.64 -1.31
N PHE A 367 -10.70 -5.90 -1.42
CA PHE A 367 -11.74 -5.12 -0.76
C PHE A 367 -12.65 -6.03 0.06
N TYR A 368 -12.53 -5.98 1.39
CA TYR A 368 -13.18 -6.94 2.28
C TYR A 368 -14.71 -6.96 2.19
N LYS A 369 -15.34 -5.86 1.72
CA LYS A 369 -16.81 -5.72 1.62
C LYS A 369 -17.33 -5.79 0.18
N GLN A 370 -16.46 -5.72 -0.84
CA GLN A 370 -16.82 -5.56 -2.24
C GLN A 370 -16.41 -6.74 -3.14
N ASP A 371 -15.32 -7.45 -2.80
CA ASP A 371 -14.92 -8.65 -3.53
C ASP A 371 -15.75 -9.86 -3.03
N ASP A 372 -16.71 -10.32 -3.84
CA ASP A 372 -17.58 -11.46 -3.52
C ASP A 372 -17.58 -12.52 -4.65
N PRO A 373 -16.97 -13.71 -4.44
CA PRO A 373 -16.09 -14.06 -3.32
C PRO A 373 -14.72 -13.38 -3.43
N MET A 374 -14.12 -13.01 -2.31
CA MET A 374 -12.74 -12.52 -2.27
C MET A 374 -11.74 -13.62 -2.65
N MET A 375 -10.71 -13.26 -3.40
CA MET A 375 -9.59 -14.16 -3.76
C MET A 375 -8.76 -14.51 -2.53
N SER A 376 -8.27 -15.76 -2.48
CA SER A 376 -7.37 -16.22 -1.42
C SER A 376 -5.92 -15.75 -1.62
N ALA A 377 -5.08 -15.82 -0.59
CA ALA A 377 -3.64 -15.58 -0.74
C ALA A 377 -3.01 -16.50 -1.82
N GLU A 378 -3.46 -17.75 -1.93
CA GLU A 378 -3.03 -18.69 -2.98
C GLU A 378 -3.49 -18.24 -4.38
N ASP A 379 -4.70 -17.73 -4.54
CA ASP A 379 -5.16 -17.14 -5.80
C ASP A 379 -4.30 -15.93 -6.24
N ILE A 380 -3.85 -15.13 -5.27
CA ILE A 380 -3.14 -13.87 -5.49
C ILE A 380 -1.68 -14.11 -5.83
N VAL A 381 -0.96 -14.97 -5.10
CA VAL A 381 0.45 -15.27 -5.42
C VAL A 381 0.62 -15.98 -6.77
N ASN A 382 -0.44 -16.64 -7.27
CA ASN A 382 -0.49 -17.32 -8.57
C ASN A 382 -0.97 -16.43 -9.74
N LEU A 383 -1.17 -15.12 -9.53
CA LEU A 383 -1.30 -14.17 -10.64
C LEU A 383 0.03 -14.05 -11.42
N ASP A 384 -0.03 -13.60 -12.67
CA ASP A 384 1.13 -13.42 -13.54
C ASP A 384 1.18 -11.96 -14.07
N PRO A 385 2.23 -11.17 -13.77
CA PRO A 385 3.31 -11.48 -12.82
C PRO A 385 2.77 -11.66 -11.40
N SER A 386 3.50 -12.37 -10.52
CA SER A 386 3.10 -12.51 -9.11
C SER A 386 3.22 -11.15 -8.39
N PRO A 387 2.16 -10.62 -7.77
CA PRO A 387 2.18 -9.30 -7.15
C PRO A 387 3.14 -9.29 -5.95
N LEU A 388 3.99 -8.28 -5.92
CA LEU A 388 4.92 -8.03 -4.83
C LEU A 388 4.45 -6.92 -3.89
N PHE A 389 3.39 -6.22 -4.27
CA PHE A 389 2.61 -5.36 -3.39
C PHE A 389 1.18 -5.90 -3.33
N VAL A 390 0.65 -6.13 -2.14
CA VAL A 390 -0.73 -6.55 -1.93
C VAL A 390 -1.35 -5.68 -0.87
N MET A 391 -2.54 -5.17 -1.13
CA MET A 391 -3.22 -4.24 -0.23
C MET A 391 -4.64 -4.70 0.07
N TYR A 392 -5.14 -4.42 1.28
CA TYR A 392 -6.51 -4.67 1.67
C TYR A 392 -7.20 -3.40 2.18
N GLN A 393 -8.46 -3.21 1.77
CA GLN A 393 -9.34 -2.10 2.13
C GLN A 393 -10.64 -2.58 2.79
#